data_AF-A0A9W3K597-F1
#
_entry.id   AF-A0A9W3K597-F1
#
_cell.length_a   1.000
_cell.length_b   1.000
_cell.length_c   1.000
_cell.angle_alpha   90.00
_cell.angle_beta   90.00
_cell.angle_gamma   90.00
#
_symmetry.space_group_name_H-M   'P 1'
#
loop_
_entity.id
_entity.type
_entity.pdbx_description
1 polymer ?
#
loop_
_entity_poly.entity_id
_entity_poly.type
_entity_poly.pdbx_seq_one_letter_code
_entity_poly.pdbx_strand_id
1 'polypeptide(L)'
;MSGETPVKMTVNQWAALAVVFAAGAHAQEIYLQGGTQGAGIGAAVSFNSVLGAHADFNAINLTHDFTVAGNRYQDDIKLRQGGLYADIFPWHGSGFRATIGLRFNDDEIRGVSVPDNGTFVFAGKRYPALPGMYAVAEARYPTVMPYVGIGYGHRPASKGFGFVADLGVAYGIPRCSYTLSPELAAAAGPKKSQILAESGLDELNRMMSRYRWYPVLQIGISYRF
;
A
#
# COMPACT_ATOMS: atom_id res chain seq x y z
N MET A 1 -36.34 20.14 17.46
CA MET A 1 -35.07 19.41 17.70
C MET A 1 -35.01 18.28 16.69
N SER A 2 -34.41 18.55 15.53
CA SER A 2 -34.24 17.58 14.44
C SER A 2 -32.86 16.95 14.62
N GLY A 3 -32.81 15.65 14.88
CA GLY A 3 -31.58 14.89 15.02
C GLY A 3 -31.03 14.55 13.65
N GLU A 4 -29.94 15.20 13.26
CA GLU A 4 -29.10 14.78 12.14
C GLU A 4 -28.42 13.46 12.50
N THR A 5 -28.74 12.41 11.75
CA THR A 5 -28.01 11.15 11.77
C THR A 5 -26.74 11.32 10.92
N PRO A 6 -25.56 10.89 11.39
CA PRO A 6 -24.34 11.01 10.61
C PRO A 6 -24.43 10.06 9.41
N VAL A 7 -24.24 10.63 8.22
CA VAL A 7 -24.16 9.93 6.93
C VAL A 7 -23.10 8.83 7.04
N LYS A 8 -23.54 7.57 7.07
CA LYS A 8 -22.67 6.42 6.85
C LYS A 8 -22.08 6.53 5.46
N MET A 9 -20.80 6.89 5.36
CA MET A 9 -20.05 6.85 4.10
C MET A 9 -19.99 5.40 3.62
N THR A 10 -20.77 5.11 2.58
CA THR A 10 -20.90 3.79 1.97
C THR A 10 -19.71 3.47 1.07
N VAL A 11 -19.38 2.18 1.04
CA VAL A 11 -18.29 1.44 0.36
C VAL A 11 -18.29 1.55 -1.19
N ASN A 12 -18.84 2.61 -1.77
CA ASN A 12 -19.19 2.66 -3.20
C ASN A 12 -18.23 3.42 -4.13
N GLN A 13 -17.01 3.78 -3.73
CA GLN A 13 -16.08 4.51 -4.62
C GLN A 13 -15.15 3.62 -5.48
N TRP A 14 -15.20 2.29 -5.34
CA TRP A 14 -14.30 1.39 -6.08
C TRP A 14 -14.86 0.85 -7.40
N ALA A 15 -16.07 1.27 -7.80
CA ALA A 15 -16.72 0.81 -9.02
C ALA A 15 -16.76 1.91 -10.09
N ALA A 16 -15.59 2.30 -10.62
CA ALA A 16 -15.43 2.79 -11.99
C ALA A 16 -14.01 3.33 -12.20
N LEU A 17 -13.06 2.43 -12.45
CA LEU A 17 -11.95 2.77 -13.34
C LEU A 17 -11.90 1.75 -14.48
N ALA A 18 -13.04 1.59 -15.16
CA ALA A 18 -13.01 1.10 -16.53
C ALA A 18 -12.45 2.24 -17.39
N VAL A 19 -11.13 2.36 -17.46
CA VAL A 19 -10.51 3.17 -18.50
C VAL A 19 -10.76 2.45 -19.81
N VAL A 20 -11.88 2.79 -20.46
CA VAL A 20 -12.08 2.52 -21.88
C VAL A 20 -11.06 3.40 -22.60
N PHE A 21 -9.85 2.87 -22.82
CA PHE A 21 -8.96 3.42 -23.80
C PHE A 21 -9.64 3.25 -25.16
N ALA A 22 -10.20 4.35 -25.67
CA ALA A 22 -10.73 4.42 -27.01
C ALA A 22 -9.67 3.86 -27.99
N ALA A 23 -10.11 2.88 -28.78
CA ALA A 23 -9.29 2.15 -29.74
C ALA A 23 -8.62 3.08 -30.75
N GLY A 24 -7.37 3.45 -30.49
CA GLY A 24 -6.39 3.56 -31.57
C GLY A 24 -5.96 2.15 -31.96
N ALA A 25 -5.57 1.93 -33.22
CA ALA A 25 -5.13 0.65 -33.80
C ALA A 25 -3.83 0.06 -33.19
N HIS A 26 -3.54 0.40 -31.94
CA HIS A 26 -2.38 0.03 -31.17
C HIS A 26 -2.68 -1.26 -30.40
N ALA A 27 -1.80 -2.25 -30.54
CA ALA A 27 -1.98 -3.58 -29.96
C ALA A 27 -2.25 -3.51 -28.46
N GLN A 28 -3.41 -4.00 -28.05
CA GLN A 28 -3.85 -4.06 -26.65
C GLN A 28 -3.31 -5.34 -26.02
N GLU A 29 -2.66 -5.19 -24.87
CA GLU A 29 -2.12 -6.30 -24.08
C GLU A 29 -2.87 -6.40 -22.77
N ILE A 30 -3.22 -7.62 -22.36
CA ILE A 30 -3.66 -7.91 -21.00
C ILE A 30 -2.61 -8.76 -20.30
N TYR A 31 -2.48 -8.63 -18.99
CA TYR A 31 -1.51 -9.42 -18.24
C TYR A 31 -2.02 -9.78 -16.85
N LEU A 32 -1.48 -10.88 -16.33
CA LEU A 32 -1.61 -11.31 -14.96
C LEU A 32 -0.25 -11.18 -14.30
N GLN A 33 -0.21 -10.63 -13.10
CA GLN A 33 1.03 -10.44 -12.35
C GLN A 33 0.90 -10.87 -10.90
N GLY A 34 2.02 -11.22 -10.28
CA GLY A 34 2.13 -11.56 -8.88
C GLY A 34 3.51 -11.16 -8.33
N GLY A 35 3.53 -10.68 -7.09
CA GLY A 35 4.74 -10.15 -6.48
C GLY A 35 4.50 -9.53 -5.11
N THR A 36 5.32 -8.54 -4.76
CA THR A 36 5.31 -7.90 -3.43
C THR A 36 4.00 -7.18 -3.11
N GLN A 37 3.23 -6.82 -4.14
CA GLN A 37 1.92 -6.17 -4.00
C GLN A 37 0.76 -7.18 -4.10
N GLY A 38 1.06 -8.48 -4.13
CA GLY A 38 0.09 -9.54 -4.36
C GLY A 38 -0.21 -9.80 -5.84
N ALA A 39 -1.24 -10.62 -6.08
CA ALA A 39 -1.69 -10.98 -7.41
C ALA A 39 -2.60 -9.90 -8.00
N GLY A 40 -2.54 -9.73 -9.31
CA GLY A 40 -3.29 -8.70 -10.00
C GLY A 40 -3.44 -8.93 -11.49
N ILE A 41 -4.25 -8.07 -12.08
CA ILE A 41 -4.49 -8.01 -13.53
C ILE A 41 -4.13 -6.63 -14.02
N GLY A 42 -3.73 -6.51 -15.28
CA GLY A 42 -3.51 -5.21 -15.88
C GLY A 42 -3.67 -5.22 -17.38
N ALA A 43 -3.65 -4.02 -17.95
CA ALA A 43 -3.69 -3.79 -19.38
C ALA A 43 -2.58 -2.81 -19.77
N ALA A 44 -2.01 -3.02 -20.95
CA ALA A 44 -0.99 -2.15 -21.51
C ALA A 44 -1.33 -1.79 -22.95
N VAL A 45 -0.96 -0.57 -23.34
CA VAL A 45 -1.12 -0.02 -24.68
C VAL A 45 0.20 0.59 -25.11
N SER A 46 0.72 0.15 -26.26
CA SER A 46 1.91 0.75 -26.88
C SER A 46 1.52 1.78 -27.92
N PHE A 47 1.83 3.06 -27.68
CA PHE A 47 1.53 4.13 -28.64
C PHE A 47 2.51 4.12 -29.82
N ASN A 48 3.78 3.84 -29.57
CA ASN A 48 4.79 3.68 -30.62
C ASN A 48 5.91 2.75 -30.11
N SER A 49 7.03 2.64 -30.85
CA SER A 49 8.16 1.79 -30.48
C SER A 49 8.95 2.26 -29.24
N VAL A 50 8.69 3.48 -28.76
CA VAL A 50 9.40 4.15 -27.66
C VAL A 50 8.47 4.42 -26.48
N LEU A 51 7.17 4.63 -26.70
CA LEU A 51 6.21 5.04 -25.67
C LEU A 51 5.05 4.07 -25.56
N GLY A 52 4.74 3.71 -24.32
CA GLY A 52 3.55 2.98 -23.95
C GLY A 52 2.98 3.49 -22.63
N ALA A 53 1.84 2.94 -22.25
CA ALA A 53 1.25 3.11 -20.93
C ALA A 53 0.66 1.79 -20.48
N HIS A 54 0.65 1.58 -19.16
CA HIS A 54 -0.05 0.46 -18.57
C HIS A 54 -0.80 0.88 -17.31
N ALA A 55 -1.79 0.08 -16.98
CA ALA A 55 -2.55 0.17 -15.75
C ALA A 55 -2.64 -1.21 -15.14
N ASP A 56 -2.55 -1.29 -13.82
CA ASP A 56 -2.76 -2.52 -13.06
C ASP A 56 -3.73 -2.32 -11.90
N PHE A 57 -4.33 -3.44 -11.49
CA PHE A 57 -5.07 -3.58 -10.27
C PHE A 57 -4.61 -4.87 -9.57
N ASN A 58 -4.04 -4.71 -8.38
CA ASN A 58 -3.58 -5.78 -7.52
C ASN A 58 -4.50 -5.85 -6.29
N ALA A 59 -4.93 -7.07 -5.97
CA ALA A 59 -5.69 -7.33 -4.76
C ALA A 59 -5.14 -8.58 -4.10
N ILE A 60 -4.79 -8.47 -2.82
CA ILE A 60 -4.49 -9.63 -2.00
C ILE A 60 -5.37 -9.58 -0.75
N ASN A 61 -6.10 -10.68 -0.56
CA ASN A 61 -6.79 -10.95 0.69
C ASN A 61 -5.89 -11.93 1.45
N LEU A 62 -5.10 -11.42 2.40
CA LEU A 62 -4.25 -12.25 3.24
C LEU A 62 -4.78 -12.21 4.67
N THR A 63 -5.23 -13.36 5.17
CA THR A 63 -5.53 -13.56 6.59
C THR A 63 -4.24 -14.06 7.24
N HIS A 64 -3.50 -13.21 7.98
CA HIS A 64 -2.23 -13.63 8.60
C HIS A 64 -2.10 -13.06 10.01
N ASP A 65 -1.92 -13.94 11.00
CA ASP A 65 -1.54 -13.58 12.37
C ASP A 65 -0.07 -13.11 12.40
N PHE A 66 0.23 -11.83 12.62
CA PHE A 66 1.62 -11.37 12.71
C PHE A 66 2.07 -11.11 14.14
N THR A 67 3.36 -11.29 14.42
CA THR A 67 3.97 -10.99 15.72
C THR A 67 5.04 -9.92 15.53
N VAL A 68 4.88 -8.74 16.13
CA VAL A 68 5.83 -7.62 16.04
C VAL A 68 6.31 -7.27 17.46
N ALA A 69 7.63 -7.21 17.64
CA ALA A 69 8.27 -6.85 18.91
C ALA A 69 7.83 -7.71 20.12
N GLY A 70 7.49 -8.98 19.89
CA GLY A 70 7.04 -9.92 20.93
C GLY A 70 5.52 -9.97 21.14
N ASN A 71 4.77 -9.04 20.53
CA ASN A 71 3.31 -8.98 20.65
C ASN A 71 2.64 -9.58 19.41
N ARG A 72 1.64 -10.44 19.64
CA ARG A 72 0.82 -11.05 18.59
C ARG A 72 -0.33 -10.11 18.23
N TYR A 73 -0.43 -9.76 16.95
CA TYR A 73 -1.48 -8.92 16.37
C TYR A 73 -2.31 -9.77 15.41
N GLN A 74 -3.64 -9.73 15.56
CA GLN A 74 -4.59 -10.25 14.57
C GLN A 74 -5.00 -9.10 13.66
N ASP A 75 -4.77 -9.23 12.37
CA ASP A 75 -5.08 -8.18 11.40
C ASP A 75 -5.68 -8.77 10.12
N ASP A 76 -6.74 -8.13 9.63
CA ASP A 76 -7.41 -8.46 8.38
C ASP A 76 -6.83 -7.55 7.29
N ILE A 77 -5.73 -7.97 6.69
CA ILE A 77 -5.03 -7.15 5.70
C ILE A 77 -5.76 -7.25 4.35
N LYS A 78 -6.57 -6.24 4.04
CA LYS A 78 -7.19 -6.04 2.71
C LYS A 78 -6.38 -5.03 1.90
N LEU A 79 -5.42 -5.52 1.13
CA LEU A 79 -4.64 -4.65 0.24
C LEU A 79 -5.35 -4.58 -1.12
N ARG A 80 -5.89 -3.41 -1.44
CA ARG A 80 -6.41 -3.09 -2.78
C ARG A 80 -5.59 -1.94 -3.31
N GLN A 81 -4.84 -2.21 -4.35
CA GLN A 81 -3.91 -1.26 -4.91
C GLN A 81 -4.06 -1.28 -6.43
N GLY A 82 -3.83 -0.13 -7.06
CA GLY A 82 -3.77 -0.03 -8.51
C GLY A 82 -2.74 0.98 -8.91
N GLY A 83 -2.43 1.03 -10.19
CA GLY A 83 -1.46 1.98 -10.69
C GLY A 83 -1.73 2.39 -12.13
N LEU A 84 -1.24 3.57 -12.47
CA LEU A 84 -1.21 4.11 -13.82
C LEU A 84 0.22 4.52 -14.11
N TYR A 85 0.74 4.05 -15.24
CA TYR A 85 2.16 4.18 -15.54
C TYR A 85 2.38 4.50 -17.02
N ALA A 86 3.41 5.28 -17.26
CA ALA A 86 3.96 5.56 -18.58
C ALA A 86 5.28 4.80 -18.72
N ASP A 87 5.44 4.14 -19.87
CA ASP A 87 6.61 3.34 -20.20
C ASP A 87 7.38 3.97 -21.34
N ILE A 88 8.69 4.03 -21.14
CA ILE A 88 9.65 4.52 -22.11
C ILE A 88 10.56 3.35 -22.45
N PHE A 89 10.62 2.97 -23.73
CA PHE A 89 11.46 1.90 -24.25
C PHE A 89 12.72 2.53 -24.87
N PRO A 90 13.86 2.59 -24.14
CA PRO A 90 15.02 3.35 -24.60
C PRO A 90 15.78 2.65 -25.73
N TRP A 91 15.65 1.32 -25.83
CA TRP A 91 16.40 0.50 -26.79
C TRP A 91 15.47 -0.14 -27.81
N HIS A 92 15.77 0.08 -29.08
CA HIS A 92 15.12 -0.61 -30.19
C HIS A 92 15.37 -2.12 -30.10
N GLY A 93 14.30 -2.92 -30.27
CA GLY A 93 14.39 -4.38 -30.21
C GLY A 93 14.36 -4.98 -28.80
N SER A 94 14.54 -4.17 -27.76
CA SER A 94 14.54 -4.63 -26.37
C SER A 94 13.14 -4.68 -25.77
N GLY A 95 12.92 -5.62 -24.83
CA GLY A 95 11.75 -5.63 -23.95
C GLY A 95 11.92 -4.73 -22.73
N PHE A 96 13.11 -4.18 -22.49
CA PHE A 96 13.39 -3.31 -21.35
C PHE A 96 12.68 -1.95 -21.49
N ARG A 97 12.05 -1.54 -20.40
CA ARG A 97 11.35 -0.25 -20.26
C ARG A 97 11.79 0.46 -18.98
N ALA A 98 11.84 1.78 -19.05
CA ALA A 98 11.82 2.65 -17.89
C ALA A 98 10.37 3.08 -17.64
N THR A 99 9.93 3.03 -16.40
CA THR A 99 8.53 3.25 -16.02
C THR A 99 8.45 4.36 -15.00
N ILE A 100 7.53 5.30 -15.22
CA ILE A 100 7.15 6.33 -14.25
C ILE A 100 5.64 6.30 -14.11
N GLY A 101 5.12 6.48 -12.90
CA GLY A 101 3.69 6.40 -12.69
C GLY A 101 3.21 6.90 -11.35
N LEU A 102 1.93 6.66 -11.12
CA LEU A 102 1.25 6.93 -9.86
C LEU A 102 0.60 5.64 -9.41
N ARG A 103 0.86 5.30 -8.15
CA ARG A 103 0.22 4.19 -7.46
C ARG A 103 -0.89 4.72 -6.57
N PHE A 104 -2.03 4.05 -6.63
CA PHE A 104 -3.19 4.28 -5.80
C PHE A 104 -3.31 3.14 -4.79
N ASN A 105 -3.32 3.46 -3.51
CA ASN A 105 -3.50 2.47 -2.45
C ASN A 105 -4.52 2.97 -1.44
N ASP A 106 -5.07 2.05 -0.66
CA ASP A 106 -5.82 2.33 0.56
C ASP A 106 -5.24 1.49 1.70
N ASP A 107 -3.90 1.37 1.71
CA ASP A 107 -3.20 0.50 2.64
C ASP A 107 -3.17 1.15 4.03
N GLU A 108 -3.84 0.51 4.99
CA GLU A 108 -3.83 0.86 6.40
C GLU A 108 -3.11 -0.24 7.18
N ILE A 109 -2.11 0.14 7.97
CA ILE A 109 -1.47 -0.75 8.95
C ILE A 109 -1.94 -0.31 10.33
N ARG A 110 -2.69 -1.18 11.03
CA ARG A 110 -3.23 -0.89 12.36
C ARG A 110 -2.73 -1.89 13.39
N GLY A 111 -1.90 -1.42 14.32
CA GLY A 111 -1.41 -2.22 15.44
C GLY A 111 -2.09 -1.86 16.76
N VAL A 112 -2.78 -2.81 17.40
CA VAL A 112 -3.25 -2.68 18.80
C VAL A 112 -2.30 -3.38 19.75
N SER A 113 -1.68 -2.66 20.68
CA SER A 113 -0.70 -3.21 21.63
C SER A 113 -1.32 -4.29 22.51
N VAL A 114 -0.73 -5.49 22.53
CA VAL A 114 -1.10 -6.60 23.41
C VAL A 114 -0.05 -6.71 24.53
N PRO A 115 -0.42 -6.98 25.80
CA PRO A 115 0.54 -7.07 26.88
C PRO A 115 1.40 -8.33 26.81
N ASP A 116 2.71 -8.19 27.06
CA ASP A 116 3.66 -9.30 27.21
C ASP A 116 4.06 -9.45 28.69
N ASN A 117 3.85 -10.66 29.22
CA ASN A 117 4.12 -11.03 30.61
C ASN A 117 3.59 -10.04 31.67
N GLY A 118 2.38 -9.50 31.44
CA GLY A 118 1.75 -8.52 32.35
C GLY A 118 2.35 -7.11 32.27
N THR A 119 3.09 -6.79 31.21
CA THR A 119 3.67 -5.46 30.98
C THR A 119 3.50 -4.99 29.53
N PHE A 120 3.41 -3.67 29.35
CA PHE A 120 3.56 -3.00 28.06
C PHE A 120 4.96 -2.38 27.96
N VAL A 121 5.57 -2.44 26.79
CA VAL A 121 6.80 -1.70 26.50
C VAL A 121 6.45 -0.55 25.56
N PHE A 122 6.54 0.68 26.05
CA PHE A 122 6.37 1.89 25.25
C PHE A 122 7.65 2.71 25.33
N ALA A 123 8.25 3.08 24.20
CA ALA A 123 9.50 3.87 24.15
C ALA A 123 10.62 3.32 25.06
N GLY A 124 10.78 1.99 25.09
CA GLY A 124 11.77 1.29 25.91
C GLY A 124 11.48 1.25 27.43
N LYS A 125 10.30 1.72 27.87
CA LYS A 125 9.88 1.68 29.29
C LYS A 125 8.78 0.65 29.51
N ARG A 126 8.94 -0.13 30.58
CA ARG A 126 7.96 -1.12 31.05
C ARG A 126 6.87 -0.47 31.89
N TYR A 127 5.62 -0.67 31.49
CA TYR A 127 4.43 -0.30 32.25
C TYR A 127 3.67 -1.56 32.65
N PRO A 128 3.17 -1.69 33.88
CA PRO A 128 2.32 -2.83 34.26
C PRO A 128 1.02 -2.82 33.44
N ALA A 129 0.67 -3.96 32.89
CA ALA A 129 -0.53 -4.14 32.08
C ALA A 129 -1.74 -4.36 33.00
N LEU A 130 -2.46 -3.28 33.29
CA LEU A 130 -3.73 -3.33 33.99
C LEU A 130 -4.88 -3.61 33.00
N PRO A 131 -5.99 -4.24 33.45
CA PRO A 131 -7.16 -4.48 32.61
C PRO A 131 -7.67 -3.18 31.96
N GLY A 132 -7.91 -3.20 30.65
CA GLY A 132 -8.42 -2.04 29.88
C GLY A 132 -7.35 -1.07 29.35
N MET A 133 -6.08 -1.28 29.68
CA MET A 133 -4.99 -0.46 29.13
C MET A 133 -4.51 -1.01 27.78
N TYR A 134 -4.53 -0.17 26.74
CA TYR A 134 -3.92 -0.48 25.44
C TYR A 134 -3.50 0.81 24.74
N ALA A 135 -2.61 0.68 23.75
CA ALA A 135 -2.28 1.75 22.83
C ALA A 135 -2.47 1.27 21.38
N VAL A 136 -3.08 2.12 20.57
CA VAL A 136 -3.32 1.90 19.14
C VAL A 136 -2.30 2.73 18.37
N ALA A 137 -1.47 2.06 17.58
CA ALA A 137 -0.57 2.66 16.61
C ALA A 137 -1.16 2.43 15.21
N GLU A 138 -1.37 3.50 14.46
CA GLU A 138 -1.87 3.45 13.10
C GLU A 138 -0.83 4.09 12.17
N ALA A 139 -0.55 3.45 11.05
CA ALA A 139 0.28 4.01 10.00
C ALA A 139 -0.41 3.81 8.65
N ARG A 140 -0.78 4.91 8.00
CA ARG A 140 -1.50 4.90 6.72
C ARG A 140 -0.63 5.50 5.62
N TYR A 141 -0.42 4.76 4.54
CA TYR A 141 0.29 5.30 3.38
C TYR A 141 -0.55 6.37 2.67
N PRO A 142 0.08 7.31 1.96
CA PRO A 142 -0.66 8.23 1.10
C PRO A 142 -1.42 7.46 0.04
N THR A 143 -2.69 7.85 -0.17
CA THR A 143 -3.56 7.25 -1.20
C THR A 143 -2.93 7.30 -2.60
N VAL A 144 -2.12 8.32 -2.88
CA VAL A 144 -1.39 8.46 -4.16
C VAL A 144 0.10 8.52 -3.87
N MET A 145 0.87 7.61 -4.48
CA MET A 145 2.32 7.53 -4.36
C MET A 145 2.97 7.62 -5.74
N PRO A 146 3.87 8.58 -6.01
CA PRO A 146 4.68 8.55 -7.21
C PRO A 146 5.55 7.29 -7.25
N TYR A 147 5.70 6.74 -8.45
CA TYR A 147 6.42 5.50 -8.72
C TYR A 147 7.46 5.72 -9.82
N VAL A 148 8.62 5.10 -9.64
CA VAL A 148 9.65 4.96 -10.68
C VAL A 148 10.20 3.55 -10.67
N GLY A 149 10.44 2.99 -11.84
CA GLY A 149 10.95 1.64 -11.97
C GLY A 149 11.54 1.33 -13.33
N ILE A 150 12.04 0.12 -13.43
CA ILE A 150 12.45 -0.54 -14.66
C ILE A 150 11.59 -1.78 -14.83
N GLY A 151 11.24 -2.09 -16.07
CA GLY A 151 10.47 -3.28 -16.38
C GLY A 151 10.98 -3.98 -17.62
N TYR A 152 10.39 -5.12 -17.88
CA TYR A 152 10.58 -5.92 -19.08
C TYR A 152 9.23 -6.42 -19.56
N GLY A 153 8.91 -6.26 -20.84
CA GLY A 153 7.64 -6.74 -21.42
C GLY A 153 6.89 -5.64 -22.18
N HIS A 154 5.60 -5.86 -22.44
CA HIS A 154 4.68 -4.92 -23.12
C HIS A 154 5.12 -4.38 -24.49
N ARG A 155 6.13 -5.02 -25.08
CA ARG A 155 6.68 -4.61 -26.37
C ARG A 155 5.66 -4.88 -27.48
N PRO A 156 5.59 -4.02 -28.50
CA PRO A 156 4.89 -4.34 -29.75
C PRO A 156 5.64 -5.43 -30.55
N ALA A 157 5.57 -6.69 -30.12
CA ALA A 157 5.99 -7.89 -30.85
C ALA A 157 4.82 -8.51 -31.65
N SER A 158 4.93 -9.74 -32.15
CA SER A 158 3.78 -10.49 -32.70
C SER A 158 2.72 -10.80 -31.64
N LYS A 159 1.49 -11.15 -32.07
CA LYS A 159 0.41 -11.64 -31.18
C LYS A 159 0.87 -12.88 -30.41
N GLY A 160 0.35 -13.08 -29.20
CA GLY A 160 0.61 -14.26 -28.39
C GLY A 160 1.03 -13.95 -26.95
N PHE A 161 1.58 -14.97 -26.28
CA PHE A 161 2.03 -14.88 -24.90
C PHE A 161 3.34 -14.09 -24.77
N GLY A 162 3.42 -13.28 -23.73
CA GLY A 162 4.59 -12.51 -23.32
C GLY A 162 4.90 -12.73 -21.85
N PHE A 163 6.09 -12.29 -21.47
CA PHE A 163 6.52 -12.23 -20.08
C PHE A 163 6.61 -10.77 -19.66
N VAL A 164 6.14 -10.47 -18.45
CA VAL A 164 6.21 -9.13 -17.86
C VAL A 164 6.94 -9.20 -16.51
N ALA A 165 7.78 -8.22 -16.25
CA ALA A 165 8.43 -8.05 -14.95
C ALA A 165 8.65 -6.58 -14.67
N ASP A 166 8.46 -6.18 -13.41
CA ASP A 166 8.61 -4.81 -12.96
C ASP A 166 9.36 -4.77 -11.64
N LEU A 167 10.39 -3.92 -11.59
CA LEU A 167 11.17 -3.61 -10.42
C LEU A 167 11.20 -2.10 -10.25
N GLY A 168 10.67 -1.60 -9.14
CA GLY A 168 10.63 -0.18 -8.90
C GLY A 168 10.46 0.18 -7.44
N VAL A 169 10.22 1.47 -7.22
CA VAL A 169 10.01 2.03 -5.90
C VAL A 169 8.90 3.07 -5.96
N ALA A 170 7.95 2.94 -5.05
CA ALA A 170 6.96 3.97 -4.80
C ALA A 170 7.42 4.84 -3.62
N TYR A 171 7.20 6.14 -3.70
CA TYR A 171 7.53 7.08 -2.64
C TYR A 171 6.27 7.60 -1.96
N GLY A 172 6.21 7.50 -0.64
CA GLY A 172 5.09 8.01 0.14
C GLY A 172 5.40 8.00 1.63
N ILE A 173 5.14 9.11 2.30
CA ILE A 173 5.39 9.24 3.74
C ILE A 173 4.13 8.76 4.49
N PRO A 174 4.21 7.70 5.31
CA PRO A 174 3.08 7.25 6.10
C PRO A 174 2.63 8.32 7.08
N ARG A 175 1.32 8.55 7.17
CA ARG A 175 0.72 9.32 8.27
C ARG A 175 0.59 8.40 9.46
N CYS A 176 1.24 8.75 10.56
CA CYS A 176 1.19 7.96 11.79
C CYS A 176 0.22 8.60 12.78
N SER A 177 -0.55 7.78 13.49
CA SER A 177 -1.37 8.18 14.63
C SER A 177 -1.06 7.27 15.81
N TYR A 178 -1.07 7.82 17.02
CA TYR A 178 -0.79 7.05 18.24
C TYR A 178 -1.77 7.46 19.34
N THR A 179 -2.64 6.53 19.73
CA THR A 179 -3.75 6.79 20.66
C THR A 179 -3.67 5.86 21.86
N LEU A 180 -3.81 6.41 23.06
CA LEU A 180 -3.87 5.65 24.32
C LEU A 180 -5.32 5.38 24.70
N SER A 181 -5.59 4.24 25.35
CA SER A 181 -6.92 3.99 25.91
C SER A 181 -7.27 4.97 27.05
N PRO A 182 -8.56 5.29 27.25
CA PRO A 182 -9.00 6.19 28.32
C PRO A 182 -8.49 5.78 29.71
N GLU A 183 -8.43 4.48 29.98
CA GLU A 183 -7.96 3.89 31.24
C GLU A 183 -6.46 4.13 31.45
N LEU A 184 -5.66 3.99 30.39
CA LEU A 184 -4.22 4.25 30.43
C LEU A 184 -3.93 5.76 30.55
N ALA A 185 -4.71 6.59 29.86
CA ALA A 185 -4.61 8.04 29.96
C ALA A 185 -4.98 8.55 31.37
N ALA A 186 -6.01 7.98 31.98
CA ALA A 186 -6.44 8.30 33.34
C ALA A 186 -5.40 7.87 34.39
N ALA A 187 -4.80 6.69 34.24
CA ALA A 187 -3.78 6.19 35.17
C ALA A 187 -2.46 6.97 35.09
N ALA A 188 -2.07 7.44 33.90
CA ALA A 188 -0.87 8.28 33.74
C ALA A 188 -1.09 9.70 34.28
N GLY A 189 -2.34 10.19 34.28
CA GLY A 189 -2.71 11.57 34.57
C GLY A 189 -2.54 12.48 33.34
N PRO A 190 -3.31 13.58 33.24
CA PRO A 190 -3.53 14.32 31.99
C PRO A 190 -2.28 14.92 31.35
N LYS A 191 -1.28 15.34 32.16
CA LYS A 191 0.00 15.86 31.62
C LYS A 191 0.94 14.77 31.12
N LYS A 192 0.95 13.58 31.76
CA LYS A 192 1.87 12.51 31.38
C LYS A 192 1.32 11.66 30.24
N SER A 193 -0.01 11.50 30.15
CA SER A 193 -0.65 10.80 29.03
C SER A 193 -0.41 11.51 27.70
N GLN A 194 -0.45 12.84 27.67
CA GLN A 194 -0.13 13.62 26.47
C GLN A 194 1.34 13.45 26.05
N ILE A 195 2.28 13.56 26.99
CA ILE A 195 3.72 13.33 26.72
C ILE A 195 3.97 11.89 26.24
N LEU A 196 3.27 10.90 26.80
CA LEU A 196 3.36 9.50 26.37
C LEU A 196 2.81 9.30 24.95
N ALA A 197 1.70 9.95 24.60
CA ALA A 197 1.14 9.88 23.27
C ALA A 197 2.04 10.57 22.23
N GLU A 198 2.56 11.76 22.55
CA GLU A 198 3.48 12.52 21.69
C GLU A 198 4.81 11.77 21.47
N SER A 199 5.42 11.26 22.55
CA SER A 199 6.66 10.48 22.43
C SER A 199 6.48 9.17 21.66
N GLY A 200 5.35 8.46 21.84
CA GLY A 200 5.02 7.28 21.06
C GLY A 200 4.79 7.61 19.58
N LEU A 201 4.12 8.73 19.29
CA LEU A 201 3.93 9.22 17.93
C LEU A 201 5.26 9.61 17.26
N ASP A 202 6.17 10.27 17.97
CA ASP A 202 7.49 10.64 17.45
C ASP A 202 8.36 9.43 17.13
N GLU A 203 8.32 8.41 17.98
CA GLU A 203 9.02 7.14 17.74
C GLU A 203 8.44 6.40 16.53
N LEU A 204 7.11 6.32 16.44
CA LEU A 204 6.42 5.72 15.30
C LEU A 204 6.73 6.46 14.01
N ASN A 205 6.66 7.79 14.01
CA ASN A 205 7.06 8.63 12.89
C ASN A 205 8.51 8.38 12.49
N ARG A 206 9.43 8.28 13.45
CA ARG A 206 10.85 8.01 13.18
C ARG A 206 11.04 6.64 12.53
N MET A 207 10.36 5.62 13.03
CA MET A 207 10.42 4.28 12.46
C MET A 207 9.84 4.25 11.03
N MET A 208 8.63 4.77 10.86
CA MET A 208 7.91 4.79 9.58
C MET A 208 8.55 5.70 8.53
N SER A 209 9.28 6.73 8.96
CA SER A 209 10.02 7.61 8.05
C SER A 209 11.08 6.87 7.23
N ARG A 210 11.58 5.73 7.71
CA ARG A 210 12.52 4.86 6.96
C ARG A 210 11.81 4.07 5.85
N TYR A 211 10.52 3.80 6.02
CA TYR A 211 9.67 3.07 5.07
C TYR A 211 8.99 4.00 4.06
N ARG A 212 9.48 5.24 3.91
CA ARG A 212 8.98 6.17 2.88
C ARG A 212 9.17 5.66 1.45
N TRP A 213 10.12 4.74 1.26
CA TRP A 213 10.43 4.07 0.01
C TRP A 213 9.86 2.66 0.05
N TYR A 214 8.87 2.41 -0.79
CA TYR A 214 8.18 1.13 -0.88
C TYR A 214 8.67 0.36 -2.10
N PRO A 215 9.55 -0.64 -1.94
CA PRO A 215 10.08 -1.41 -3.06
C PRO A 215 8.99 -2.31 -3.65
N VAL A 216 8.96 -2.36 -4.96
CA VAL A 216 8.00 -3.10 -5.78
C VAL A 216 8.75 -4.10 -6.63
N LEU A 217 8.31 -5.36 -6.55
CA LEU A 217 8.70 -6.39 -7.50
C LEU A 217 7.44 -7.14 -7.94
N GLN A 218 7.20 -7.18 -9.24
CA GLN A 218 6.10 -7.90 -9.87
C GLN A 218 6.63 -8.72 -11.04
N ILE A 219 6.09 -9.92 -11.21
CA ILE A 219 6.36 -10.77 -12.38
C ILE A 219 5.04 -11.32 -12.90
N GLY A 220 4.97 -11.60 -14.19
CA GLY A 220 3.71 -11.97 -14.81
C GLY A 220 3.81 -12.52 -16.21
N ILE A 221 2.65 -12.88 -16.72
CA ILE A 221 2.45 -13.38 -18.07
C ILE A 221 1.45 -12.45 -18.75
N SER A 222 1.76 -12.06 -19.98
CA SER A 222 0.88 -11.23 -20.79
C SER A 222 0.37 -11.97 -22.01
N TYR A 223 -0.73 -11.48 -22.56
CA TYR A 223 -1.28 -11.94 -23.83
C TYR A 223 -1.67 -10.73 -24.67
N ARG A 224 -1.16 -10.69 -25.90
CA ARG A 224 -1.43 -9.60 -26.85
C ARG A 224 -2.24 -10.09 -28.04
N PHE A 225 -3.31 -9.34 -28.32
CA PHE A 225 -4.32 -9.64 -29.34
C PHE A 225 -4.00 -9.08 -30.72
#